data_AF-A0A4U1AGN7-F1
#
_entry.id   AF-A0A4U1AGN7-F1
#
_cell.length_a   1.000
_cell.length_b   1.000
_cell.length_c   1.000
_cell.angle_alpha   90.00
_cell.angle_beta   90.00
_cell.angle_gamma   90.00
#
_symmetry.space_group_name_H-M   'P 1'
#
loop_
_entity.id
_entity.type
_entity.pdbx_description
1 polymer ?
#
loop_
_entity_poly.entity_id
_entity_poly.type
_entity_poly.pdbx_seq_one_letter_code
_entity_poly.pdbx_strand_id
1 'polypeptide(L)'
;MEDQLSYPSLQLTVAAEALPLFTTVLQSGIEIKTAHGQTLAKFLNKFPGFTAEYLADVVQTIFLNGTAVDDLSLPLTGDHPVLALSAAMPGLAGAIFRKNSFHSALRTETKSLKSSDEGHNSVLVTLKLFNSIARDRGQELLQAGVCQKTDLFLSFLMRRPNLLQSIMAIQLADKKIDSKELLQVLPELSRVNLKIVAENG
;
A
#
# COMPACT_ATOMS: atom_id res chain seq x y z
N MET A 1 -11.75 -13.94 -0.92
CA MET A 1 -11.47 -12.50 -0.79
C MET A 1 -12.73 -11.90 -0.19
N GLU A 2 -12.96 -12.12 1.11
CA GLU A 2 -14.25 -11.81 1.77
C GLU A 2 -13.94 -11.18 3.12
N ASP A 3 -14.11 -9.85 3.15
CA ASP A 3 -14.29 -8.90 4.26
C ASP A 3 -13.72 -7.53 3.83
N GLN A 4 -14.15 -7.04 2.66
CA GLN A 4 -13.86 -5.67 2.25
C GLN A 4 -14.67 -4.75 3.17
N LEU A 5 -13.96 -3.92 3.92
CA LEU A 5 -14.55 -2.81 4.66
C LEU A 5 -15.51 -2.04 3.73
N SER A 6 -16.73 -1.79 4.18
CA SER A 6 -17.80 -1.13 3.40
C SER A 6 -17.52 0.37 3.23
N TYR A 7 -16.44 0.70 2.52
CA TYR A 7 -16.10 2.06 2.15
C TYR A 7 -16.69 2.40 0.77
N PRO A 8 -17.02 3.68 0.52
CA PRO A 8 -17.47 4.12 -0.79
C PRO A 8 -16.49 3.70 -1.89
N SER A 9 -17.01 3.19 -3.00
CA SER A 9 -16.22 2.91 -4.20
C SER A 9 -15.79 4.22 -4.84
N LEU A 10 -14.50 4.37 -5.14
CA LEU A 10 -13.98 5.49 -5.92
C LEU A 10 -13.25 4.92 -7.13
N GLN A 11 -13.81 5.10 -8.32
CA GLN A 11 -13.16 4.71 -9.57
C GLN A 11 -12.66 5.93 -10.32
N LEU A 12 -11.38 5.88 -10.72
CA LEU A 12 -10.76 6.86 -11.60
C LEU A 12 -10.48 6.20 -12.94
N THR A 13 -10.89 6.85 -14.03
CA THR A 13 -10.53 6.44 -15.39
C THR A 13 -9.44 7.37 -15.89
N VAL A 14 -8.33 6.80 -16.35
CA VAL A 14 -7.14 7.53 -16.81
C VAL A 14 -6.66 6.97 -18.15
N ALA A 15 -5.91 7.75 -18.91
CA ALA A 15 -5.22 7.22 -20.09
C ALA A 15 -4.23 6.12 -19.68
N ALA A 16 -4.01 5.13 -20.54
CA ALA A 16 -3.16 3.97 -20.24
C ALA A 16 -1.75 4.36 -19.80
N GLU A 17 -1.16 5.38 -20.44
CA GLU A 17 0.15 5.95 -20.11
C GLU A 17 0.21 6.68 -18.75
N ALA A 18 -0.94 7.12 -18.22
CA ALA A 18 -1.01 7.81 -16.93
C ALA A 18 -1.09 6.83 -15.74
N LEU A 19 -1.68 5.64 -15.93
CA LEU A 19 -1.86 4.64 -14.87
C LEU A 19 -0.57 4.31 -14.09
N PRO A 20 0.60 4.08 -14.73
CA PRO A 20 1.85 3.80 -14.00
C PRO A 20 2.24 4.90 -13.01
N LEU A 21 1.88 6.16 -13.27
CA LEU A 21 2.24 7.29 -12.40
C LEU A 21 1.45 7.29 -11.08
N PHE A 22 0.22 6.75 -11.10
CA PHE A 22 -0.62 6.61 -9.91
C PHE A 22 -0.09 5.56 -8.93
N THR A 23 0.73 4.60 -9.37
CA THR A 23 1.30 3.57 -8.49
C THR A 23 2.13 4.15 -7.34
N THR A 24 2.63 5.38 -7.48
CA THR A 24 3.36 6.08 -6.41
C THR A 24 2.49 6.45 -5.20
N VAL A 25 1.15 6.38 -5.31
CA VAL A 25 0.23 6.50 -4.16
C VAL A 25 0.46 5.39 -3.14
N LEU A 26 0.89 4.20 -3.59
CA LEU A 26 1.10 3.02 -2.74
C LEU A 26 2.25 3.20 -1.73
N GLN A 27 3.08 4.23 -1.92
CA GLN A 27 4.10 4.62 -0.93
C GLN A 27 3.47 5.26 0.32
N SER A 28 2.28 5.87 0.18
CA SER A 28 1.53 6.42 1.32
C SER A 28 0.90 5.32 2.18
N GLY A 29 0.62 4.17 1.57
CA GLY A 29 0.08 2.97 2.21
C GLY A 29 -1.38 2.73 1.89
N ILE A 30 -1.69 1.46 1.66
CA ILE A 30 -3.04 0.92 1.51
C ILE A 30 -3.37 0.04 2.71
N GLU A 31 -4.64 -0.07 3.08
CA GLU A 31 -5.07 -0.83 4.25
C GLU A 31 -5.68 -2.18 3.84
N ILE A 32 -5.21 -3.25 4.47
CA ILE A 32 -5.67 -4.61 4.19
C ILE A 32 -6.02 -5.30 5.49
N LYS A 33 -7.28 -5.73 5.60
CA LYS A 33 -7.72 -6.58 6.72
C LYS A 33 -7.21 -7.99 6.50
N THR A 34 -6.61 -8.57 7.54
CA THR A 34 -6.13 -9.95 7.51
C THR A 34 -6.36 -10.65 8.85
N ALA A 35 -6.16 -11.97 8.90
CA ALA A 35 -6.27 -12.72 10.14
C ALA A 35 -5.16 -12.32 11.12
N HIS A 36 -5.51 -12.21 12.39
CA HIS A 36 -4.52 -11.96 13.45
C HIS A 36 -3.49 -13.10 13.48
N GLY A 37 -2.21 -12.77 13.67
CA GLY A 37 -1.13 -13.74 13.71
C GLY A 37 -0.74 -14.34 12.35
N GLN A 38 -1.34 -13.87 11.24
CA GLN A 38 -0.95 -14.32 9.91
C GLN A 38 0.50 -13.94 9.61
N THR A 39 1.27 -14.90 9.10
CA THR A 39 2.67 -14.66 8.72
C THR A 39 2.80 -13.66 7.56
N LEU A 40 3.90 -12.92 7.52
CA LEU A 40 4.21 -12.01 6.41
C LEU A 40 4.15 -12.72 5.05
N ALA A 41 4.72 -13.92 4.93
CA ALA A 41 4.66 -14.71 3.70
C ALA A 41 3.21 -14.97 3.25
N LYS A 42 2.36 -15.47 4.16
CA LYS A 42 0.97 -15.81 3.83
C LYS A 42 0.13 -14.57 3.53
N PHE A 43 0.44 -13.44 4.18
CA PHE A 43 -0.19 -12.16 3.89
C PHE A 43 0.18 -11.67 2.48
N LEU A 44 1.47 -11.66 2.14
CA LEU A 44 1.96 -11.15 0.87
C LEU A 44 1.55 -12.02 -0.32
N ASN A 45 1.54 -13.35 -0.16
CA ASN A 45 1.14 -14.29 -1.23
C ASN A 45 -0.34 -14.15 -1.66
N LYS A 46 -1.16 -13.37 -0.95
CA LYS A 46 -2.54 -13.07 -1.36
C LYS A 46 -2.62 -12.07 -2.52
N PHE A 47 -1.56 -11.29 -2.72
CA PHE A 47 -1.54 -10.25 -3.74
C PHE A 47 -1.04 -10.82 -5.07
N PRO A 48 -1.66 -10.44 -6.20
CA PRO A 48 -1.21 -10.86 -7.52
C PRO A 48 0.28 -10.58 -7.73
N GLY A 49 1.02 -11.61 -8.19
CA GLY A 49 2.44 -11.50 -8.52
C GLY A 49 3.42 -11.49 -7.34
N PHE A 50 2.96 -11.52 -6.08
CA PHE A 50 3.83 -11.67 -4.90
C PHE A 50 4.10 -13.15 -4.62
N THR A 51 4.77 -13.84 -5.56
CA THR A 51 5.17 -15.24 -5.37
C THR A 51 6.36 -15.37 -4.41
N ALA A 52 6.64 -16.60 -3.95
CA ALA A 52 7.79 -16.85 -3.10
C ALA A 52 9.11 -16.43 -3.79
N GLU A 53 9.22 -16.68 -5.10
CA GLU A 53 10.37 -16.30 -5.92
C GLU A 53 10.49 -14.77 -6.01
N TYR A 54 9.39 -14.06 -6.27
CA TYR A 54 9.40 -12.59 -6.30
C TYR A 54 9.82 -11.98 -4.96
N LEU A 55 9.31 -12.52 -3.84
CA LEU A 55 9.69 -12.09 -2.50
C LEU A 55 11.17 -12.39 -2.18
N ALA A 56 11.73 -13.46 -2.73
CA ALA A 56 13.13 -13.81 -2.54
C ALA A 56 14.07 -12.95 -3.39
N ASP A 57 13.71 -12.71 -4.66
CA ASP A 57 14.63 -12.14 -5.66
C ASP A 57 14.51 -10.62 -5.77
N VAL A 58 13.30 -10.07 -5.62
CA VAL A 58 13.04 -8.64 -5.86
C VAL A 58 12.97 -7.85 -4.56
N VAL A 59 12.34 -8.40 -3.51
CA VAL A 59 12.18 -7.69 -2.23
C VAL A 59 13.48 -7.78 -1.43
N GLN A 60 14.18 -6.65 -1.32
CA GLN A 60 15.47 -6.60 -0.63
C GLN A 60 15.37 -6.14 0.82
N THR A 61 14.31 -5.40 1.16
CA THR A 61 14.10 -4.93 2.52
C THR A 61 12.61 -4.91 2.84
N ILE A 62 12.28 -5.46 3.99
CA ILE A 62 10.95 -5.43 4.58
C ILE A 62 11.07 -4.66 5.88
N PHE A 63 10.23 -3.64 6.07
CA PHE A 63 10.09 -2.98 7.36
C PHE A 63 8.75 -3.35 7.98
N LEU A 64 8.76 -3.85 9.21
CA LEU A 64 7.59 -4.02 10.05
C LEU A 64 7.64 -2.97 11.15
N ASN A 65 6.67 -2.07 11.20
CA ASN A 65 6.59 -0.95 12.14
C ASN A 65 7.87 -0.09 12.17
N GLY A 66 8.51 0.09 11.01
CA GLY A 66 9.76 0.85 10.88
C GLY A 66 11.04 0.07 11.21
N THR A 67 10.92 -1.16 11.71
CA THR A 67 12.07 -2.05 11.94
C THR A 67 12.28 -2.95 10.73
N ALA A 68 13.52 -2.99 10.21
CA ALA A 68 13.86 -3.88 9.10
C ALA A 68 13.91 -5.35 9.56
N VAL A 69 13.16 -6.22 8.91
CA VAL A 69 13.01 -7.64 9.21
C VAL A 69 13.38 -8.51 8.01
N ASP A 70 14.04 -9.64 8.27
CA ASP A 70 14.45 -10.58 7.22
C ASP A 70 13.66 -11.91 7.26
N ASP A 71 12.88 -12.12 8.32
CA ASP A 71 12.09 -13.33 8.57
C ASP A 71 10.62 -13.15 8.12
N LEU A 72 10.23 -13.87 7.06
CA LEU A 72 8.87 -13.85 6.53
C LEU A 72 7.87 -14.70 7.34
N SER A 73 8.34 -15.46 8.32
CA SER A 73 7.50 -16.23 9.24
C SER A 73 6.91 -15.37 10.37
N LEU A 74 7.41 -14.14 10.54
CA LEU A 74 6.92 -13.22 11.56
C LEU A 74 5.40 -13.00 11.44
N PRO A 75 4.67 -13.10 12.56
CA PRO A 75 3.23 -12.90 12.57
C PRO A 75 2.89 -11.40 12.53
N LEU A 76 1.81 -11.06 11.82
CA LEU A 76 1.19 -9.74 11.86
C LEU A 76 0.26 -9.66 13.07
N THR A 77 0.69 -8.91 14.07
CA THR A 77 -0.02 -8.72 15.34
C THR A 77 -0.05 -7.24 15.75
N GLY A 78 -0.85 -6.94 16.77
CA GLY A 78 -0.97 -5.61 17.36
C GLY A 78 -1.86 -4.64 16.58
N ASP A 79 -1.88 -3.38 17.04
CA ASP A 79 -2.77 -2.36 16.51
C ASP A 79 -2.19 -1.72 15.24
N HIS A 80 -2.82 -2.04 14.10
CA HIS A 80 -2.55 -1.42 12.81
C HIS A 80 -1.08 -1.51 12.32
N PRO A 81 -0.51 -2.72 12.22
CA PRO A 81 0.88 -2.90 11.81
C PRO A 81 1.15 -2.28 10.44
N VAL A 82 2.30 -1.65 10.29
CA VAL A 82 2.76 -1.02 9.05
C VAL A 82 3.85 -1.88 8.42
N LEU A 83 3.54 -2.45 7.26
CA LEU A 83 4.47 -3.23 6.46
C LEU A 83 4.92 -2.41 5.25
N ALA A 84 6.22 -2.16 5.12
CA ALA A 84 6.79 -1.51 3.95
C ALA A 84 7.73 -2.45 3.20
N LEU A 85 7.51 -2.59 1.88
CA LEU A 85 8.34 -3.41 1.00
C LEU A 85 9.15 -2.51 0.09
N SER A 86 10.45 -2.77 0.02
CA SER A 86 11.37 -2.10 -0.88
C SER A 86 12.22 -3.12 -1.64
N ALA A 87 12.42 -2.87 -2.92
CA ALA A 87 13.43 -3.57 -3.71
C ALA A 87 14.81 -2.95 -3.45
N ALA A 88 15.65 -2.81 -4.48
CA ALA A 88 16.93 -2.16 -4.37
C ALA A 88 16.79 -0.73 -3.81
N MET A 89 17.50 -0.46 -2.72
CA MET A 89 17.71 0.89 -2.21
C MET A 89 19.14 1.30 -2.52
N PRO A 90 19.38 2.29 -3.40
CA PRO A 90 20.73 2.80 -3.64
C PRO A 90 21.23 3.63 -2.45
N GLY A 91 22.56 3.75 -2.32
CA GLY A 91 23.20 4.61 -1.33
C GLY A 91 23.23 4.03 0.09
N LEU A 92 23.36 4.92 1.08
CA LEU A 92 23.58 4.56 2.49
C LEU A 92 22.43 3.73 3.08
N ALA A 93 21.19 4.05 2.73
CA ALA A 93 20.01 3.28 3.16
C ALA A 93 20.10 1.82 2.70
N GLY A 94 20.55 1.59 1.47
CA GLY A 94 20.80 0.24 0.95
C GLY A 94 21.88 -0.51 1.70
N ALA A 95 23.01 0.13 1.99
CA ALA A 95 24.12 -0.49 2.70
C ALA A 95 23.72 -1.00 4.10
N ILE A 96 22.84 -0.25 4.79
CA ILE A 96 22.42 -0.56 6.17
C ILE A 96 21.25 -1.56 6.21
N PHE A 97 20.24 -1.37 5.36
CA PHE A 97 18.95 -2.07 5.50
C PHE A 97 18.75 -3.24 4.54
N ARG A 98 19.66 -3.50 3.59
CA ARG A 98 19.55 -4.67 2.71
C ARG A 98 19.54 -5.97 3.53
N LYS A 99 18.66 -6.89 3.15
CA LYS A 99 18.59 -8.26 3.70
C LYS A 99 19.98 -8.90 3.68
N ASN A 100 20.37 -9.55 4.77
CA ASN A 100 21.68 -10.20 4.95
C ASN A 100 22.91 -9.25 4.95
N SER A 101 22.78 -7.95 5.25
CA SER A 101 23.94 -7.04 5.39
C SER A 101 24.69 -7.22 6.71
N PHE A 102 26.03 -7.12 6.68
CA PHE A 102 26.93 -7.20 7.84
C PHE A 102 26.65 -6.12 8.90
N HIS A 103 26.03 -5.00 8.52
CA HIS A 103 25.66 -3.90 9.41
C HIS A 103 24.25 -4.02 10.04
N SER A 104 23.61 -5.19 9.96
CA SER A 104 22.29 -5.43 10.58
C SER A 104 22.27 -5.14 12.10
N ALA A 105 23.43 -5.25 12.76
CA ALA A 105 23.60 -4.98 14.19
C ALA A 105 23.48 -3.49 14.61
N LEU A 106 23.42 -2.54 13.66
CA LEU A 106 23.26 -1.10 13.94
C LEU A 106 21.80 -0.61 13.85
N ARG A 107 20.83 -1.53 13.73
CA ARG A 107 19.41 -1.19 13.56
C ARG A 107 18.80 -0.82 14.91
N THR A 108 18.34 0.43 15.02
CA THR A 108 17.60 0.91 16.20
C THR A 108 16.36 0.05 16.41
N GLU A 109 16.30 -0.64 17.54
CA GLU A 109 15.07 -1.26 18.03
C GLU A 109 14.04 -0.16 18.30
N THR A 110 13.01 -0.06 17.46
CA THR A 110 11.84 0.74 17.84
C THR A 110 11.09 -0.06 18.89
N LYS A 111 11.05 0.51 20.11
CA LYS A 111 10.37 -0.07 21.28
C LYS A 111 8.96 -0.49 20.88
N SER A 112 8.71 -1.80 20.87
CA SER A 112 7.37 -2.36 20.72
C SER A 112 6.50 -1.86 21.85
N LEU A 113 5.57 -0.95 21.56
CA LEU A 113 4.47 -0.64 22.48
C LEU A 113 3.60 -1.89 22.54
N LYS A 114 3.69 -2.63 23.66
CA LYS A 114 2.80 -3.74 23.95
C LYS A 114 1.40 -3.16 24.15
N SER A 115 0.49 -3.37 23.20
CA SER A 115 -0.94 -3.23 23.45
C SER A 115 -1.55 -4.60 23.75
N SER A 116 -2.54 -4.58 24.64
CA SER A 116 -3.26 -5.73 25.20
C SER A 116 -4.04 -6.48 24.12
N ASP A 117 -3.64 -7.72 23.88
CA ASP A 117 -4.16 -8.60 22.82
C ASP A 117 -5.33 -9.42 23.36
N GLU A 118 -6.54 -8.84 23.36
CA GLU A 118 -7.78 -9.50 23.78
C GLU A 118 -8.80 -9.50 22.63
N GLY A 119 -8.94 -10.64 21.94
CA GLY A 119 -10.17 -10.98 21.20
C GLY A 119 -10.30 -10.61 19.72
N HIS A 120 -9.27 -10.05 19.06
CA HIS A 120 -9.38 -9.69 17.64
C HIS A 120 -9.01 -10.85 16.69
N ASN A 121 -10.01 -11.43 16.00
CA ASN A 121 -9.79 -12.43 14.94
C ASN A 121 -9.10 -11.87 13.69
N SER A 122 -9.01 -10.54 13.56
CA SER A 122 -8.43 -9.86 12.40
C SER A 122 -7.65 -8.61 12.79
N VAL A 123 -6.65 -8.28 11.99
CA VAL A 123 -5.80 -7.08 12.09
C VAL A 123 -5.85 -6.28 10.79
N LEU A 124 -5.82 -4.95 10.89
CA LEU A 124 -5.78 -4.04 9.73
C LEU A 124 -4.34 -3.63 9.43
N VAL A 125 -3.73 -4.15 8.38
CA VAL A 125 -2.32 -3.90 8.02
C VAL A 125 -2.24 -2.73 7.06
N THR A 126 -1.34 -1.78 7.29
CA THR A 126 -0.96 -0.79 6.27
C THR A 126 0.19 -1.34 5.44
N LEU A 127 -0.05 -1.64 4.17
CA LEU A 127 0.99 -2.07 3.22
C LEU A 127 1.48 -0.87 2.39
N LYS A 128 2.80 -0.63 2.41
CA LYS A 128 3.47 0.38 1.60
C LYS A 128 4.41 -0.28 0.60
N LEU A 129 4.31 0.13 -0.66
CA LEU A 129 5.17 -0.38 -1.73
C LEU A 129 6.08 0.73 -2.25
N PHE A 130 7.38 0.45 -2.30
CA PHE A 130 8.40 1.38 -2.75
C PHE A 130 9.11 0.89 -4.02
N ASN A 131 9.77 1.83 -4.70
CA ASN A 131 10.69 1.58 -5.81
C ASN A 131 10.05 0.73 -6.92
N SER A 132 10.78 -0.27 -7.45
CA SER A 132 10.27 -1.14 -8.51
C SER A 132 9.05 -1.94 -8.07
N ILE A 133 8.89 -2.27 -6.79
CA ILE A 133 7.72 -3.04 -6.32
C ILE A 133 6.42 -2.29 -6.60
N ALA A 134 6.37 -0.99 -6.33
CA ALA A 134 5.21 -0.16 -6.66
C ALA A 134 4.96 -0.13 -8.17
N ARG A 135 6.01 -0.05 -8.98
CA ARG A 135 5.92 -0.02 -10.46
C ARG A 135 5.40 -1.34 -11.03
N ASP A 136 5.96 -2.45 -10.54
CA ASP A 136 5.79 -3.79 -11.11
C ASP A 136 4.46 -4.40 -10.68
N ARG A 137 4.00 -4.11 -9.46
CA ARG A 137 2.78 -4.70 -8.86
C ARG A 137 1.66 -3.71 -8.63
N GLY A 138 1.95 -2.41 -8.67
CA GLY A 138 0.99 -1.39 -8.26
C GLY A 138 -0.18 -1.22 -9.21
N GLN A 139 0.01 -1.42 -10.52
CA GLN A 139 -1.06 -1.28 -11.49
C GLN A 139 -2.16 -2.33 -11.27
N GLU A 140 -1.77 -3.60 -11.18
CA GLU A 140 -2.70 -4.71 -10.90
C GLU A 140 -3.45 -4.50 -9.59
N LEU A 141 -2.77 -4.04 -8.53
CA LEU A 141 -3.40 -3.71 -7.26
C LEU A 141 -4.43 -2.59 -7.40
N LEU A 142 -4.07 -1.48 -8.03
CA LEU A 142 -4.97 -0.34 -8.22
C LEU A 142 -6.16 -0.69 -9.12
N GLN A 143 -5.97 -1.55 -10.12
CA GLN A 143 -7.05 -2.05 -10.98
C GLN A 143 -7.99 -3.00 -10.24
N ALA A 144 -7.48 -3.81 -9.31
CA ALA A 144 -8.29 -4.68 -8.46
C ALA A 144 -9.11 -3.90 -7.42
N GLY A 145 -8.61 -2.72 -7.02
CA GLY A 145 -9.20 -1.88 -5.99
C GLY A 145 -8.50 -2.06 -4.64
N VAL A 146 -8.17 -0.96 -3.99
CA VAL A 146 -7.46 -0.93 -2.70
C VAL A 146 -8.15 -0.01 -1.72
N CYS A 147 -8.18 -0.38 -0.44
CA CYS A 147 -8.62 0.54 0.60
C CYS A 147 -7.55 1.60 0.84
N GLN A 148 -7.90 2.85 0.58
CA GLN A 148 -7.00 3.99 0.66
C GLN A 148 -7.57 5.04 1.60
N LYS A 149 -6.73 5.57 2.50
CA LYS A 149 -7.10 6.73 3.32
C LYS A 149 -7.22 7.98 2.44
N THR A 150 -8.31 8.69 2.61
CA THR A 150 -8.68 9.83 1.76
C THR A 150 -7.78 11.05 1.97
N ASP A 151 -7.31 11.30 3.19
CA ASP A 151 -6.38 12.37 3.53
C ASP A 151 -5.02 12.21 2.82
N LEU A 152 -4.49 10.99 2.81
CA LEU A 152 -3.26 10.62 2.12
C LEU A 152 -3.44 10.70 0.60
N PHE A 153 -4.59 10.26 0.09
CA PHE A 153 -4.90 10.29 -1.33
C PHE A 153 -5.12 11.72 -1.85
N LEU A 154 -5.85 12.54 -1.09
CA LEU A 154 -6.04 13.96 -1.37
C LEU A 154 -4.69 14.67 -1.40
N SER A 155 -3.86 14.45 -0.38
CA SER A 155 -2.50 15.00 -0.34
C SER A 155 -1.65 14.53 -1.52
N PHE A 156 -1.83 13.29 -1.97
CA PHE A 156 -1.17 12.73 -3.15
C PHE A 156 -1.56 13.48 -4.44
N LEU A 157 -2.85 13.74 -4.64
CA LEU A 157 -3.38 14.47 -5.81
C LEU A 157 -2.97 15.95 -5.79
N MET A 158 -3.09 16.62 -4.64
CA MET A 158 -2.77 18.04 -4.49
C MET A 158 -1.30 18.36 -4.75
N ARG A 159 -0.39 17.42 -4.41
CA ARG A 159 1.04 17.56 -4.72
C ARG A 159 1.38 17.27 -6.18
N ARG A 160 0.44 16.75 -6.97
CA ARG A 160 0.64 16.36 -8.37
C ARG A 160 -0.52 16.84 -9.26
N PRO A 161 -0.64 18.16 -9.50
CA PRO A 161 -1.73 18.71 -10.33
C PRO A 161 -1.85 18.05 -11.70
N ASN A 162 -0.72 17.69 -12.33
CA ASN A 162 -0.71 17.00 -13.62
C ASN A 162 -1.41 15.63 -13.57
N LEU A 163 -1.32 14.90 -12.44
CA LEU A 163 -2.06 13.64 -12.28
C LEU A 163 -3.55 13.89 -12.13
N LEU A 164 -3.94 14.88 -11.33
CA LEU A 164 -5.35 15.24 -11.20
C LEU A 164 -5.96 15.62 -12.56
N GLN A 165 -5.21 16.36 -13.39
CA GLN A 165 -5.62 16.73 -14.75
C GLN A 165 -5.66 15.54 -15.73
N SER A 166 -4.87 14.48 -15.49
CA SER A 166 -4.87 13.27 -16.32
C SER A 166 -6.09 12.36 -16.10
N ILE A 167 -6.93 12.65 -15.12
CA ILE A 167 -8.13 11.87 -14.83
C ILE A 167 -9.23 12.27 -15.83
N MET A 168 -9.70 11.29 -16.60
CA MET A 168 -10.71 11.48 -17.64
C MET A 168 -12.14 11.35 -17.10
N ALA A 169 -12.35 10.46 -16.12
CA ALA A 169 -13.64 10.31 -15.45
C ALA A 169 -13.46 9.89 -13.98
N ILE A 170 -14.38 10.35 -13.13
CA ILE A 170 -14.43 10.03 -11.70
C ILE A 170 -15.82 9.50 -11.38
N GLN A 171 -15.87 8.37 -10.68
CA GLN A 171 -17.10 7.79 -10.16
C GLN A 171 -16.95 7.53 -8.67
N LEU A 172 -17.87 8.05 -7.86
CA LEU A 172 -17.94 7.83 -6.42
C LEU A 172 -19.29 7.21 -6.06
N ALA A 173 -19.30 6.01 -5.47
CA ALA A 173 -20.52 5.25 -5.17
C ALA A 173 -21.48 5.20 -6.38
N ASP A 174 -20.92 4.87 -7.55
CA ASP A 174 -21.59 4.79 -8.85
C ASP A 174 -22.13 6.12 -9.42
N LYS A 175 -21.91 7.24 -8.73
CA LYS A 175 -22.23 8.59 -9.22
C LYS A 175 -21.02 9.20 -9.93
N LYS A 176 -21.23 9.69 -11.16
CA LYS A 176 -20.22 10.52 -11.85
C LYS A 176 -20.10 11.87 -11.13
N ILE A 177 -18.87 12.27 -10.84
CA ILE A 177 -18.52 13.56 -10.22
C ILE A 177 -17.36 14.19 -10.98
N ASP A 178 -17.15 15.49 -10.83
CA ASP A 178 -15.96 16.18 -11.37
C ASP A 178 -14.80 16.25 -10.36
N SER A 179 -13.66 16.78 -10.79
CA SER A 179 -12.47 16.90 -9.94
C SER A 179 -12.64 17.88 -8.79
N LYS A 180 -13.49 18.90 -8.93
CA LYS A 180 -13.78 19.86 -7.86
C LYS A 180 -14.64 19.21 -6.78
N GLU A 181 -15.68 18.48 -7.17
CA GLU A 181 -16.51 17.66 -6.28
C GLU A 181 -15.64 16.61 -5.56
N LEU A 182 -14.73 15.93 -6.26
CA LEU A 182 -13.82 14.95 -5.65
C LEU A 182 -13.01 15.58 -4.50
N LEU A 183 -12.38 16.74 -4.73
CA LEU A 183 -11.58 17.43 -3.72
C LEU A 183 -12.41 17.92 -2.52
N GLN A 184 -13.70 18.15 -2.70
CA GLN A 184 -14.62 18.54 -1.63
C GLN A 184 -15.11 17.34 -0.81
N VAL A 185 -15.32 16.19 -1.44
CA VAL A 185 -15.89 15.00 -0.78
C VAL A 185 -14.83 14.15 -0.09
N LEU A 186 -13.60 14.08 -0.60
CA LEU A 186 -12.54 13.27 0.02
C LEU A 186 -12.30 13.58 1.50
N PRO A 187 -12.25 14.85 1.96
CA PRO A 187 -12.10 15.19 3.39
C PRO A 187 -13.23 14.66 4.29
N GLU A 188 -14.45 14.51 3.76
CA GLU A 188 -15.62 14.05 4.52
C GLU A 188 -15.65 12.53 4.70
N LEU A 189 -14.84 11.81 3.93
CA LEU A 189 -14.67 10.37 4.01
C LEU A 189 -13.39 10.06 4.78
N SER A 190 -13.34 8.98 5.54
CA SER A 190 -12.07 8.51 6.13
C SER A 190 -11.26 7.66 5.15
N ARG A 191 -11.96 6.84 4.36
CA ARG A 191 -11.40 5.85 3.44
C ARG A 191 -12.32 5.66 2.24
N VAL A 192 -11.73 5.20 1.15
CA VAL A 192 -12.42 4.78 -0.07
C VAL A 192 -11.84 3.47 -0.57
N ASN A 193 -12.64 2.68 -1.28
CA ASN A 193 -12.13 1.60 -2.11
C ASN A 193 -11.71 2.21 -3.46
N LEU A 194 -10.44 2.59 -3.56
CA LEU A 194 -9.86 3.24 -4.73
C LEU A 194 -9.55 2.21 -5.82
N LYS A 195 -10.19 2.36 -6.97
CA LYS A 195 -9.90 1.62 -8.20
C LYS A 195 -9.45 2.58 -9.29
N ILE A 196 -8.40 2.23 -10.02
CA ILE A 196 -7.93 3.03 -11.17
C ILE A 196 -7.91 2.14 -12.41
N VAL A 197 -8.66 2.55 -13.42
CA VAL A 197 -8.79 1.82 -14.69
C VAL A 197 -8.17 2.63 -15.81
N ALA A 198 -7.52 1.92 -16.74
CA ALA A 198 -6.99 2.50 -17.96
C ALA A 198 -8.04 2.37 -19.08
N GLU A 199 -8.18 3.42 -19.87
CA GLU A 199 -8.93 3.40 -21.12
C GLU A 199 -7.97 3.74 -22.27
N ASN A 200 -8.07 2.99 -23.37
CA ASN A 200 -7.32 3.31 -24.58
C ASN A 200 -8.03 4.49 -25.24
N GLY A 201 -7.30 5.59 -25.45
CA GLY A 201 -7.78 6.74 -26.19
C GLY A 201 -8.02 6.46 -27.67
#